data_AF-A0A507F731-F1
#
_entry.id   AF-A0A507F731-F1
#
_cell.length_a   1.000
_cell.length_b   1.000
_cell.length_c   1.000
_cell.angle_alpha   90.00
_cell.angle_beta   90.00
_cell.angle_gamma   90.00
#
_symmetry.space_group_name_H-M   'P 1'
#
loop_
_entity.id
_entity.type
_entity.pdbx_description
1 polymer ?
#
loop_
_entity_poly.entity_id
_entity_poly.type
_entity_poly.pdbx_seq_one_letter_code
_entity_poly.pdbx_strand_id
1 'polypeptide(L)'
;MSAKKQVTQLSNSVLALKFMHRADEAKVRQKLEEEQRRAQKEAQWVVGDFDRDELESVQFEYDNSYVSFMPNTFGRRSFGSFNKEVEKLSEDATKAARLALAHENETRDSVSDMDLAKHFKGIQQEKKRKRDKEEKSDARTDWNDFKGRKATRFSHAGTADDAEKRKDSKGFVKPE
;
A
#
# COMPACT_ATOMS: atom_id res chain seq x y z
N MET A 1 0.88 -65.95 -63.43
CA MET A 1 1.47 -64.72 -62.86
C MET A 1 0.61 -64.31 -61.67
N SER A 2 1.15 -64.30 -60.44
CA SER A 2 0.38 -64.02 -59.22
C SER A 2 0.43 -62.53 -58.89
N ALA A 3 -0.73 -61.87 -58.87
CA ALA A 3 -0.86 -60.45 -58.57
C ALA A 3 -0.60 -60.18 -57.09
N LYS A 4 0.38 -59.32 -56.79
CA LYS A 4 0.69 -58.89 -55.42
C LYS A 4 -0.43 -57.97 -54.92
N LYS A 5 -1.08 -58.38 -53.82
CA LYS A 5 -2.16 -57.64 -53.14
C LYS A 5 -1.58 -56.38 -52.50
N GLN A 6 -1.96 -55.20 -53.01
CA GLN A 6 -1.61 -53.90 -52.44
C GLN A 6 -2.40 -53.73 -51.13
N VAL A 7 -1.72 -53.65 -49.98
CA VAL A 7 -2.35 -53.39 -48.68
C VAL A 7 -2.30 -51.89 -48.44
N THR A 8 -3.46 -51.23 -48.54
CA THR A 8 -3.61 -49.76 -48.46
C THR A 8 -3.84 -49.24 -47.04
N GLN A 9 -4.01 -50.12 -46.05
CA GLN A 9 -4.27 -49.75 -44.66
C GLN A 9 -3.33 -50.46 -43.70
N LEU A 10 -2.93 -49.73 -42.64
CA LEU A 10 -2.11 -50.26 -41.56
C LEU A 10 -2.92 -51.26 -40.71
N SER A 11 -2.23 -52.22 -40.10
CA SER A 11 -2.89 -53.19 -39.22
C SER A 11 -3.38 -52.54 -37.93
N ASN A 12 -4.47 -53.07 -37.36
CA ASN A 12 -5.07 -52.54 -36.12
C ASN A 12 -4.09 -52.51 -34.93
N SER A 13 -3.15 -53.45 -34.87
CA SER A 13 -2.09 -53.46 -33.86
C SER A 13 -1.15 -52.27 -34.00
N VAL A 14 -0.80 -51.88 -35.22
CA VAL A 14 0.05 -50.71 -35.49
C VAL A 14 -0.71 -49.42 -35.21
N LEU A 15 -1.99 -49.34 -35.60
CA LEU A 15 -2.84 -48.17 -35.29
C LEU A 15 -3.03 -47.97 -33.79
N ALA A 16 -3.13 -49.03 -33.00
CA ALA A 16 -3.29 -48.97 -31.55
C ALA A 16 -2.04 -48.48 -30.80
N LEU A 17 -0.89 -48.32 -31.47
CA LEU A 17 0.33 -47.82 -30.83
C LEU A 17 0.18 -46.34 -30.49
N LYS A 18 0.61 -45.97 -29.28
CA LYS A 18 0.45 -44.61 -28.73
C LYS A 18 0.95 -43.50 -29.66
N PHE A 19 1.98 -43.74 -30.47
CA PHE A 19 2.52 -42.73 -31.38
C PHE A 19 1.59 -42.40 -32.56
N MET A 20 0.76 -43.35 -33.01
CA MET A 20 -0.26 -43.10 -34.03
C MET A 20 -1.43 -42.27 -33.47
N HIS A 21 -1.74 -42.43 -32.17
CA HIS A 21 -2.84 -41.73 -31.52
C HIS A 21 -2.52 -40.32 -31.02
N ARG A 22 -1.25 -39.93 -30.82
CA ARG A 22 -0.89 -38.60 -30.26
C ARG A 22 -1.50 -37.40 -31.00
N ALA A 23 -1.56 -37.46 -32.33
CA ALA A 23 -2.10 -36.37 -33.15
C ALA A 23 -3.63 -36.26 -33.03
N ASP A 24 -4.31 -37.39 -32.86
CA ASP A 24 -5.77 -37.45 -32.71
C ASP A 24 -6.20 -37.19 -31.27
N GLU A 25 -5.43 -37.65 -30.28
CA GLU A 25 -5.63 -37.36 -28.86
C GLU A 25 -5.59 -35.85 -28.59
N ALA A 26 -4.66 -35.12 -29.20
CA ALA A 26 -4.60 -33.66 -29.06
C ALA A 26 -5.86 -32.98 -29.59
N LYS A 27 -6.36 -33.40 -30.76
CA LYS A 27 -7.61 -32.89 -31.35
C LYS A 27 -8.84 -33.25 -30.50
N VAL A 28 -8.88 -34.46 -29.96
CA VAL A 28 -9.97 -34.93 -29.10
C VAL A 28 -10.00 -34.17 -27.78
N ARG A 29 -8.83 -33.93 -27.15
CA ARG A 29 -8.74 -33.11 -25.93
C ARG A 29 -9.21 -31.68 -26.16
N GLN A 30 -8.80 -31.05 -27.25
CA GLN A 30 -9.25 -29.71 -27.60
C GLN A 30 -10.77 -29.64 -27.76
N LYS A 31 -11.37 -30.58 -28.49
CA LYS A 31 -12.83 -30.66 -28.65
C LYS A 31 -13.55 -30.84 -27.30
N LEU A 32 -13.03 -31.71 -26.45
CA LEU A 32 -13.61 -31.95 -25.12
C LEU A 32 -13.53 -30.71 -24.23
N GLU A 33 -12.41 -29.99 -24.26
CA GLU A 33 -12.24 -28.72 -23.53
C GLU A 33 -13.17 -27.62 -24.05
N GLU A 34 -13.36 -27.54 -25.37
CA GLU A 34 -14.31 -26.61 -25.99
C GLU A 34 -15.76 -26.92 -25.62
N GLU A 35 -16.15 -28.19 -25.64
CA GLU A 35 -17.47 -28.65 -25.20
C GLU A 35 -17.70 -28.36 -23.71
N GLN A 36 -16.71 -28.62 -22.85
CA GLN A 36 -16.79 -28.30 -21.42
C GLN A 36 -16.92 -26.79 -21.19
N ARG A 37 -16.12 -25.98 -21.88
CA ARG A 37 -16.18 -24.51 -21.78
C ARG A 37 -17.54 -23.99 -22.28
N ARG A 38 -18.07 -24.59 -23.34
CA ARG A 38 -19.39 -24.25 -23.87
C ARG A 38 -20.50 -24.59 -22.87
N ALA A 39 -20.48 -25.80 -22.30
CA ALA A 39 -21.44 -26.21 -21.29
C ALA A 39 -21.39 -25.31 -20.04
N GLN A 40 -20.19 -24.92 -19.59
CA GLN A 40 -20.02 -23.97 -18.48
C GLN A 40 -20.61 -22.59 -18.80
N LYS A 41 -20.38 -22.09 -20.01
CA LYS A 41 -20.94 -20.79 -20.45
C LYS A 41 -22.46 -20.83 -20.57
N GLU A 42 -23.02 -21.91 -21.11
CA GLU A 42 -24.47 -22.11 -21.22
C GLU A 42 -25.14 -22.22 -19.84
N ALA A 43 -24.43 -22.80 -18.86
CA ALA A 43 -24.89 -22.90 -17.47
C ALA A 43 -24.60 -21.65 -16.62
N GLN A 44 -23.75 -20.73 -17.09
CA GLN A 44 -23.39 -19.54 -16.34
C GLN A 44 -24.56 -18.54 -16.37
N TRP A 45 -25.21 -18.37 -15.23
CA TRP A 45 -26.20 -17.31 -15.06
C TRP A 45 -25.50 -16.01 -14.68
N VAL A 46 -25.76 -14.97 -15.47
CA VAL A 46 -25.33 -13.61 -15.15
C VAL A 46 -26.47 -12.95 -14.40
N VAL A 47 -26.27 -12.71 -13.11
CA VAL A 47 -27.13 -11.78 -12.36
C VAL A 47 -26.82 -10.38 -12.89
N GLY A 48 -27.84 -9.64 -13.32
CA GLY A 48 -27.70 -8.29 -13.86
C GLY A 48 -27.11 -7.31 -12.84
N ASP A 49 -26.95 -6.05 -13.27
CA ASP A 49 -26.37 -4.97 -12.45
C ASP A 49 -27.07 -4.92 -11.09
N PHE A 50 -26.39 -5.49 -10.10
CA PHE A 50 -26.77 -5.39 -8.70
C PHE A 50 -26.22 -4.04 -8.27
N ASP A 51 -27.09 -3.11 -7.84
CA ASP A 51 -26.71 -1.79 -7.33
C ASP A 51 -25.89 -1.98 -6.04
N ARG A 52 -24.58 -2.22 -6.20
CA ARG A 52 -23.62 -2.40 -5.09
C ARG A 52 -23.40 -1.12 -4.30
N ASP A 53 -23.82 0.02 -4.84
CA ASP A 53 -23.66 1.33 -4.23
C ASP A 53 -24.52 1.51 -2.97
N GLU A 54 -25.57 0.69 -2.79
CA GLU A 54 -26.44 0.73 -1.60
C GLU A 54 -25.95 -0.15 -0.43
N LEU A 55 -24.95 -1.02 -0.66
CA LEU A 55 -24.33 -1.82 0.40
C LEU A 55 -23.01 -1.18 0.80
N GLU A 56 -22.99 -0.49 1.95
CA GLU A 56 -21.77 -0.23 2.74
C GLU A 56 -21.14 -1.56 3.20
N SER A 57 -20.60 -2.30 2.24
CA SER A 57 -19.89 -3.54 2.46
C SER A 57 -18.45 -3.18 2.78
N VAL A 58 -18.06 -3.38 4.03
CA VAL A 58 -16.65 -3.47 4.39
C VAL A 58 -16.05 -4.59 3.55
N GLN A 59 -15.20 -4.24 2.60
CA GLN A 59 -14.54 -5.21 1.71
C GLN A 59 -13.50 -5.94 2.54
N PHE A 60 -13.83 -7.15 2.99
CA PHE A 60 -12.88 -8.05 3.61
C PHE A 60 -12.14 -8.81 2.51
N GLU A 61 -10.85 -8.53 2.35
CA GLU A 61 -9.98 -9.33 1.51
C GLU A 61 -9.54 -10.56 2.30
N TYR A 62 -10.01 -11.74 1.87
CA TYR A 62 -9.56 -13.02 2.41
C TYR A 62 -8.33 -13.48 1.63
N ASP A 63 -7.16 -13.39 2.24
CA ASP A 63 -5.97 -14.06 1.75
C ASP A 63 -5.85 -15.44 2.41
N ASN A 64 -5.63 -16.47 1.59
CA ASN A 64 -5.36 -17.84 2.07
C ASN A 64 -3.94 -17.96 2.66
N SER A 65 -3.09 -16.96 2.42
CA SER A 65 -1.71 -16.92 2.87
C SER A 65 -1.55 -16.14 4.17
N TYR A 66 -0.75 -16.67 5.10
CA TYR A 66 -0.32 -15.95 6.31
C TYR A 66 0.94 -15.11 6.08
N VAL A 67 1.43 -15.02 4.84
CA VAL A 67 2.71 -14.38 4.50
C VAL A 67 2.67 -12.89 4.84
N SER A 68 1.52 -12.25 4.68
CA SER A 68 1.32 -10.83 4.98
C SER A 68 1.37 -10.52 6.48
N PHE A 69 0.99 -11.48 7.33
CA PHE A 69 0.95 -11.30 8.79
C PHE A 69 2.25 -11.74 9.47
N MET A 70 2.96 -12.69 8.88
CA MET A 70 4.20 -13.24 9.43
C MET A 70 5.38 -12.43 8.90
N PRO A 71 6.36 -12.04 9.75
CA PRO A 71 7.58 -11.44 9.27
C PRO A 71 8.27 -12.46 8.35
N ASN A 72 8.37 -12.11 7.05
CA ASN A 72 8.93 -12.99 6.03
C ASN A 72 10.39 -13.30 6.38
N THR A 73 10.59 -14.44 7.03
CA THR A 73 11.90 -14.92 7.45
C THR A 73 12.30 -16.06 6.53
N PHE A 74 13.56 -16.07 6.12
CA PHE A 74 14.11 -17.12 5.27
C PHE A 74 13.89 -18.50 5.94
N GLY A 75 13.07 -19.35 5.32
CA GLY A 75 12.59 -20.58 5.96
C GLY A 75 13.65 -21.66 6.16
N ARG A 76 14.71 -21.67 5.35
CA ARG A 76 15.80 -22.66 5.45
C ARG A 76 16.94 -22.09 6.28
N ARG A 77 17.16 -22.57 7.50
CA ARG A 77 18.23 -22.08 8.37
C ARG A 77 19.09 -23.24 8.86
N SER A 78 20.39 -23.03 8.89
CA SER A 78 21.36 -23.92 9.52
C SER A 78 22.00 -23.21 10.70
N PHE A 79 22.38 -23.98 11.72
CA PHE A 79 23.02 -23.47 12.93
C PHE A 79 24.35 -24.19 13.17
N GLY A 80 25.24 -23.54 13.93
CA GLY A 80 26.48 -24.15 14.38
C GLY A 80 27.43 -24.55 13.25
N SER A 81 27.46 -23.78 12.16
CA SER A 81 28.31 -24.06 10.99
C SER A 81 28.09 -25.42 10.31
N PHE A 82 26.93 -26.06 10.53
CA PHE A 82 26.59 -27.34 9.88
C PHE A 82 26.50 -27.21 8.35
N ASN A 83 25.97 -26.08 7.88
CA ASN A 83 26.01 -25.71 6.46
C ASN A 83 26.29 -24.21 6.32
N LYS A 84 27.56 -23.87 6.10
CA LYS A 84 28.00 -22.47 6.01
C LYS A 84 27.38 -21.71 4.84
N GLU A 85 27.01 -22.39 3.75
CA GLU A 85 26.39 -21.73 2.60
C GLU A 85 24.96 -21.29 2.93
N VAL A 86 24.19 -22.17 3.57
CA VAL A 86 22.82 -21.86 4.00
C VAL A 86 22.81 -20.80 5.09
N GLU A 87 23.77 -20.85 6.02
CA GLU A 87 23.91 -19.85 7.08
C GLU A 87 24.17 -18.46 6.50
N LYS A 88 25.14 -18.34 5.57
CA LYS A 88 25.40 -17.09 4.83
C LYS A 88 24.17 -16.57 4.10
N LEU A 89 23.47 -17.42 3.35
CA LEU A 89 22.24 -17.03 2.64
C LEU A 89 21.17 -16.49 3.60
N SER A 90 20.98 -17.14 4.75
CA SER A 90 20.01 -16.70 5.75
C SER A 90 20.41 -15.37 6.42
N GLU A 91 21.71 -15.16 6.65
CA GLU A 91 22.22 -13.91 7.17
C GLU A 91 22.09 -12.77 6.17
N ASP A 92 22.41 -13.01 4.90
CA ASP A 92 22.34 -11.98 3.87
C ASP A 92 20.89 -11.57 3.61
N ALA A 93 19.96 -12.52 3.61
CA ALA A 93 18.53 -12.24 3.50
C ALA A 93 18.01 -11.40 4.69
N THR A 94 18.42 -11.72 5.92
CA THR A 94 18.01 -10.95 7.12
C THR A 94 18.64 -9.56 7.17
N LYS A 95 19.92 -9.42 6.76
CA LYS A 95 20.60 -8.13 6.61
C LYS A 95 19.89 -7.26 5.56
N ALA A 96 19.55 -7.82 4.41
CA ALA A 96 18.84 -7.10 3.35
C ALA A 96 17.46 -6.62 3.81
N ALA A 97 16.69 -7.48 4.48
CA ALA A 97 15.38 -7.11 5.02
C ALA A 97 15.48 -5.97 6.05
N ARG A 98 16.49 -6.03 6.94
CA ARG A 98 16.75 -4.97 7.92
C ARG A 98 17.12 -3.65 7.26
N LEU A 99 17.95 -3.68 6.21
CA LEU A 99 18.36 -2.49 5.48
C LEU A 99 17.17 -1.88 4.74
N ALA A 100 16.34 -2.69 4.09
CA ALA A 100 15.13 -2.21 3.42
C ALA A 100 14.19 -1.47 4.38
N LEU A 101 13.95 -2.05 5.57
CA LEU A 101 13.12 -1.41 6.59
C LEU A 101 13.75 -0.11 7.12
N ALA A 102 15.07 -0.08 7.31
CA ALA A 102 15.77 1.14 7.71
C ALA A 102 15.66 2.24 6.64
N HIS A 103 15.87 1.90 5.37
CA HIS A 103 15.73 2.83 4.25
C HIS A 103 14.29 3.34 4.10
N GLU A 104 13.28 2.50 4.29
CA GLU A 104 11.88 2.94 4.30
C GLU A 104 11.61 3.96 5.41
N ASN A 105 12.09 3.71 6.63
CA ASN A 105 11.96 4.67 7.72
C ASN A 105 12.71 5.99 7.44
N GLU A 106 13.95 5.90 6.94
CA GLU A 106 14.75 7.08 6.59
C GLU A 106 14.09 7.90 5.48
N THR A 107 13.58 7.24 4.43
CA THR A 107 12.88 7.92 3.34
C THR A 107 11.57 8.54 3.78
N ARG A 108 10.83 7.90 4.69
CA ARG A 108 9.60 8.44 5.26
C ARG A 108 9.83 9.77 5.98
N ASP A 109 10.92 9.87 6.72
CA ASP A 109 11.24 11.07 7.51
C ASP A 109 12.14 12.05 6.74
N SER A 110 12.64 11.67 5.55
CA SER A 110 13.42 12.55 4.68
C SER A 110 12.54 13.58 3.97
N VAL A 111 13.00 14.83 3.92
CA VAL A 111 12.36 15.91 3.17
C VAL A 111 13.22 16.24 1.97
N SER A 112 12.61 16.36 0.79
CA SER A 112 13.35 16.74 -0.42
C SER A 112 13.85 18.20 -0.35
N ASP A 113 15.01 18.49 -0.95
CA ASP A 113 15.55 19.85 -1.03
C ASP A 113 14.56 20.85 -1.64
N MET A 114 13.74 20.38 -2.59
CA MET A 114 12.69 21.20 -3.19
C MET A 114 11.61 21.58 -2.19
N ASP A 115 11.18 20.65 -1.34
CA ASP A 115 10.16 20.90 -0.34
C ASP A 115 10.70 21.74 0.82
N LEU A 116 11.96 21.52 1.21
CA LEU A 116 12.67 22.37 2.16
C LEU A 116 12.75 23.82 1.64
N ALA A 117 13.12 24.02 0.36
CA ALA A 117 13.16 25.33 -0.26
C ALA A 117 11.80 26.02 -0.32
N LYS A 118 10.71 25.27 -0.60
CA LYS A 118 9.34 25.80 -0.55
C LYS A 118 8.99 26.26 0.86
N HIS A 119 9.34 25.47 1.88
CA HIS A 119 9.10 25.83 3.28
C HIS A 119 9.81 27.14 3.65
N PHE A 120 11.10 27.28 3.31
CA PHE A 120 11.85 28.51 3.58
C PHE A 120 11.31 29.73 2.84
N LYS A 121 10.90 29.57 1.57
CA LYS A 121 10.23 30.66 0.82
C LYS A 121 8.93 31.09 1.51
N GLY A 122 8.13 30.14 2.01
CA GLY A 122 6.92 30.43 2.78
C GLY A 122 7.20 31.25 4.05
N ILE A 123 8.21 30.85 4.84
CA ILE A 123 8.63 31.57 6.06
C ILE A 123 9.07 33.01 5.71
N GLN A 124 9.86 33.19 4.66
CA GLN A 124 10.31 34.53 4.26
C GLN A 124 9.15 35.43 3.82
N GLN A 125 8.18 34.88 3.10
CA GLN A 125 6.98 35.62 2.71
C GLN A 125 6.11 35.99 3.93
N GLU A 126 5.95 35.09 4.90
CA GLU A 126 5.20 35.40 6.13
C GLU A 126 5.89 36.49 6.96
N LYS A 127 7.22 36.43 7.11
CA LYS A 127 8.00 37.50 7.77
C LYS A 127 7.90 38.83 7.04
N LYS A 128 7.88 38.82 5.70
CA LYS A 128 7.64 40.03 4.91
C LYS A 128 6.24 40.59 5.19
N ARG A 129 5.21 39.75 5.14
CA ARG A 129 3.82 40.14 5.44
C ARG A 129 3.64 40.68 6.87
N LYS A 130 4.34 40.13 7.87
CA LYS A 130 4.32 40.66 9.24
C LYS A 130 4.96 42.05 9.33
N ARG A 131 6.15 42.24 8.73
CA ARG A 131 6.79 43.55 8.66
C ARG A 131 5.94 44.60 7.93
N ASP A 132 5.40 44.25 6.76
CA ASP A 132 4.52 45.14 5.99
C ASP A 132 3.23 45.50 6.77
N LYS A 133 2.79 44.64 7.70
CA LYS A 133 1.64 44.87 8.58
C LYS A 133 2.00 45.76 9.77
N GLU A 134 3.17 45.60 10.37
CA GLU A 134 3.71 46.48 11.41
C GLU A 134 3.96 47.90 10.86
N GLU A 135 4.59 48.03 9.69
CA GLU A 135 4.80 49.34 9.05
C GLU A 135 3.46 50.04 8.73
N LYS A 136 2.43 49.28 8.34
CA LYS A 136 1.07 49.81 8.12
C LYS A 136 0.31 50.15 9.41
N SER A 137 0.59 49.48 10.53
CA SER A 137 0.03 49.87 11.82
C SER A 137 0.71 51.12 12.35
N ASP A 138 2.04 51.21 12.26
CA ASP A 138 2.80 52.36 12.72
C ASP A 138 2.44 53.62 11.92
N ALA A 139 2.24 53.50 10.59
CA ALA A 139 1.74 54.59 9.75
C ALA A 139 0.28 55.02 10.02
N ARG A 140 -0.51 54.23 10.77
CA ARG A 140 -1.88 54.58 11.19
C ARG A 140 -1.96 55.16 12.60
N THR A 141 -0.89 55.12 13.38
CA THR A 141 -0.87 55.56 14.79
C THR A 141 -0.30 56.96 15.02
N ASP A 142 -0.05 57.74 13.96
CA ASP A 142 0.52 59.08 14.09
C ASP A 142 -0.49 60.20 13.78
N TRP A 143 -1.72 60.10 14.31
CA TRP A 143 -2.61 61.27 14.46
C TRP A 143 -3.84 61.03 15.35
N ASN A 144 -3.72 60.43 16.55
CA ASN A 144 -4.79 60.58 17.58
C ASN A 144 -4.43 60.20 19.03
N ASP A 145 -3.16 60.27 19.45
CA ASP A 145 -2.77 59.78 20.78
C ASP A 145 -2.35 60.87 21.79
N PHE A 146 -2.80 62.12 21.60
CA PHE A 146 -2.60 63.23 22.55
C PHE A 146 -3.80 63.49 23.51
N LYS A 147 -4.92 62.77 23.37
CA LYS A 147 -6.07 62.89 24.28
C LYS A 147 -6.63 61.51 24.63
N GLY A 148 -5.97 60.78 25.52
CA GLY A 148 -6.52 59.49 25.95
C GLY A 148 -5.86 58.75 27.10
N ARG A 149 -4.68 59.15 27.61
CA ARG A 149 -4.08 58.49 28.77
C ARG A 149 -4.60 59.04 30.10
N LYS A 150 -5.89 58.80 30.37
CA LYS A 150 -6.44 58.80 31.73
C LYS A 150 -7.45 57.66 31.83
N ALA A 151 -7.31 56.86 32.90
CA ALA A 151 -8.01 55.60 33.20
C ALA A 151 -7.48 54.40 32.39
N THR A 152 -6.99 53.31 32.96
CA THR A 152 -7.39 52.63 34.20
C THR A 152 -6.18 52.00 34.91
N ARG A 153 -5.89 52.55 36.09
CA ARG A 153 -5.12 51.91 37.15
C ARG A 153 -6.19 51.26 38.04
N PHE A 154 -6.16 49.93 38.18
CA PHE A 154 -7.01 49.12 39.06
C PHE A 154 -8.54 49.18 38.84
N SER A 155 -9.11 48.10 38.31
CA SER A 155 -10.44 47.61 38.74
C SER A 155 -10.52 46.09 38.57
N HIS A 156 -10.74 45.42 39.70
CA HIS A 156 -11.12 44.01 39.86
C HIS A 156 -12.24 43.57 38.90
N ALA A 157 -12.20 42.32 38.45
CA ALA A 157 -13.22 41.29 38.74
C ALA A 157 -12.92 40.04 37.90
N GLY A 158 -12.53 38.96 38.57
CA GLY A 158 -12.57 37.63 37.96
C GLY A 158 -14.02 37.24 37.73
N THR A 159 -14.36 36.92 36.49
CA THR A 159 -15.58 36.19 36.14
C THR A 159 -15.28 34.70 36.28
N ALA A 160 -16.21 33.95 36.88
CA ALA A 160 -16.07 32.54 37.24
C ALA A 160 -15.93 31.57 36.04
N ASP A 161 -16.01 32.06 34.81
CA ASP A 161 -16.06 31.22 33.59
C ASP A 161 -14.68 30.91 32.97
N ASP A 162 -13.59 31.54 33.43
CA ASP A 162 -12.22 31.31 32.91
C ASP A 162 -11.46 30.18 33.64
N ALA A 163 -12.09 29.54 34.64
CA ALA A 163 -11.49 28.45 35.41
C ALA A 163 -11.67 27.06 34.76
N GLU A 164 -12.60 26.89 33.82
CA GLU A 164 -12.90 25.57 33.25
C GLU A 164 -12.06 25.18 32.03
N LYS A 165 -11.47 26.15 31.30
CA LYS A 165 -10.67 25.85 30.09
C LYS A 165 -9.19 25.55 30.32
N ARG A 166 -8.71 25.55 31.59
CA ARG A 166 -7.30 25.30 31.92
C ARG A 166 -7.01 23.89 32.47
N LYS A 167 -7.95 22.94 32.34
CA LYS A 167 -7.76 21.56 32.83
C LYS A 167 -7.27 20.55 31.79
N ASP A 168 -7.21 20.90 30.50
CA ASP A 168 -6.94 19.91 29.44
C ASP A 168 -5.56 20.04 28.75
N SER A 169 -4.55 20.54 29.46
CA SER A 169 -3.16 20.48 28.99
C SER A 169 -2.36 19.39 29.72
N LYS A 170 -2.44 18.19 29.14
CA LYS A 170 -1.32 17.23 28.99
C LYS A 170 -0.56 16.86 30.28
N GLY A 171 -1.06 15.84 30.97
CA GLY A 171 -0.25 15.01 31.85
C GLY A 171 0.78 14.21 31.05
N PHE A 172 2.05 14.42 31.37
CA PHE A 172 3.17 13.58 30.95
C PHE A 172 3.10 12.25 31.73
N VAL A 173 2.81 11.15 31.05
CA VAL A 173 2.83 9.80 31.64
C VAL A 173 4.24 9.21 31.45
N LYS A 174 4.90 8.86 32.55
CA LYS A 174 6.16 8.11 32.53
C LYS A 174 5.85 6.61 32.43
N PRO A 175 6.59 5.83 31.63
CA PRO A 175 6.47 4.37 31.62
C PRO A 175 7.13 3.76 32.86
N GLU A 176 6.49 2.71 33.40
CA GLU A 176 7.06 1.76 34.37
C GLU A 176 8.07 0.82 33.71
#